data_AF-A0A1D2QWD3-F1
#
_entry.id   AF-A0A1D2QWD3-F1
#
_cell.length_a   1.000
_cell.length_b   1.000
_cell.length_c   1.000
_cell.angle_alpha   90.00
_cell.angle_beta   90.00
_cell.angle_gamma   90.00
#
_symmetry.space_group_name_H-M   'P 1'
#
loop_
_entity.id
_entity.type
_entity.pdbx_description
1 polymer ?
#
loop_
_entity_poly.entity_id
_entity_poly.type
_entity_poly.pdbx_seq_one_letter_code
_entity_poly.pdbx_strand_id
1 'polypeptide(L)'
;MDKKIKKRKEYFGIKLGAVCLLIFSAVVLASTAVNAGCLGLTKTADPDTIQIGESEVTYTYTMTNNCGGTMTDISLTDDPAPDSGITCSWPGGPSLERLLFDGETATCTATTTLTGGYAGQTINNTANAIGHVELLGGWVDATADATVTVKGGCVFLIIDEDSIDNGNPPNFFSDVEVNDQIADIGLREPLPAFAGDNVGKEITLFTGEVGDEGWFAPKVIPAEWDAAGPTGDGLQNYVLAGPGLGTPDADGDREALLDKIPDVTPLRATGLKMLEGQTICAVVYDSDVSINYDPLDGSLKGDNLGIVAFEVLNVEQLFGYSSSSLPKVEIKILNADTVF
;
A
#
# COMPACT_ATOMS: atom_id res chain seq x y z
N MET A 1 -63.71 -102.30 -28.82
CA MET A 1 -63.16 -102.69 -27.51
C MET A 1 -61.66 -102.49 -27.61
N ASP A 2 -60.96 -101.62 -26.90
CA ASP A 2 -61.26 -100.75 -25.77
C ASP A 2 -60.17 -99.63 -25.74
N LYS A 3 -60.60 -98.37 -25.46
CA LYS A 3 -59.94 -97.25 -24.71
C LYS A 3 -58.41 -97.00 -24.84
N LYS A 4 -57.83 -95.78 -24.89
CA LYS A 4 -58.08 -94.39 -24.39
C LYS A 4 -56.94 -93.50 -25.02
N ILE A 5 -57.10 -92.33 -25.65
CA ILE A 5 -57.27 -90.93 -25.12
C ILE A 5 -56.17 -90.52 -24.10
N LYS A 6 -55.39 -89.40 -24.12
CA LYS A 6 -55.23 -88.13 -24.90
C LYS A 6 -53.98 -87.35 -24.37
N LYS A 7 -53.34 -86.51 -25.22
CA LYS A 7 -52.93 -85.07 -25.05
C LYS A 7 -51.69 -84.77 -25.94
N ARG A 8 -51.82 -84.07 -27.09
CA ARG A 8 -51.86 -82.61 -27.43
C ARG A 8 -50.47 -81.99 -27.74
N LYS A 9 -50.31 -81.60 -29.02
CA LYS A 9 -49.68 -80.41 -29.69
C LYS A 9 -49.21 -79.25 -28.78
N GLU A 10 -48.24 -78.37 -29.10
CA GLU A 10 -47.75 -77.83 -30.39
C GLU A 10 -46.40 -77.04 -30.23
N TYR A 11 -45.82 -76.66 -31.38
CA TYR A 11 -44.57 -75.93 -31.69
C TYR A 11 -44.33 -74.55 -31.02
N PHE A 12 -43.06 -74.12 -30.90
CA PHE A 12 -42.55 -72.93 -31.61
C PHE A 12 -41.01 -72.86 -31.56
N GLY A 13 -40.38 -72.74 -32.72
CA GLY A 13 -38.94 -72.46 -32.85
C GLY A 13 -38.70 -70.97 -33.09
N ILE A 14 -37.60 -70.44 -32.54
CA ILE A 14 -36.93 -69.24 -33.03
C ILE A 14 -35.41 -69.50 -32.94
N LYS A 15 -34.76 -69.55 -34.11
CA LYS A 15 -33.33 -69.28 -34.29
C LYS A 15 -33.14 -67.77 -34.21
N LEU A 16 -32.13 -67.30 -33.47
CA LEU A 16 -31.32 -66.08 -33.65
C LEU A 16 -30.62 -65.83 -32.30
N GLY A 17 -29.39 -65.36 -32.20
CA GLY A 17 -28.47 -64.84 -33.19
C GLY A 17 -27.15 -64.57 -32.46
N ALA A 18 -26.09 -64.36 -33.23
CA ALA A 18 -24.75 -64.07 -32.76
C ALA A 18 -24.76 -63.12 -31.55
N VAL A 19 -24.02 -63.49 -30.50
CA VAL A 19 -23.62 -62.55 -29.46
C VAL A 19 -22.77 -61.49 -30.15
N CYS A 20 -23.37 -60.32 -30.36
CA CYS A 20 -22.68 -59.13 -30.83
C CYS A 20 -21.68 -58.75 -29.74
N LEU A 21 -20.43 -59.16 -29.92
CA LEU A 21 -19.32 -58.69 -29.10
C LEU A 21 -19.09 -57.23 -29.49
N LEU A 22 -19.63 -56.32 -28.68
CA LEU A 22 -19.34 -54.90 -28.77
C LEU A 22 -17.85 -54.70 -28.48
N ILE A 23 -17.04 -54.64 -29.53
CA ILE A 23 -15.67 -54.17 -29.45
C ILE A 23 -15.79 -52.65 -29.25
N PHE A 24 -15.75 -52.19 -28.01
CA PHE A 24 -15.54 -50.77 -27.73
C PHE A 24 -14.15 -50.41 -28.25
N SER A 25 -14.13 -49.54 -29.26
CA SER A 25 -12.95 -48.87 -29.77
C SER A 25 -12.38 -48.01 -28.64
N ALA A 26 -11.25 -48.41 -28.06
CA ALA A 26 -10.43 -47.50 -27.28
C ALA A 26 -9.46 -46.82 -28.26
N VAL A 27 -9.90 -45.71 -28.86
CA VAL A 27 -8.94 -44.73 -29.34
C VAL A 27 -8.24 -44.20 -28.09
N VAL A 28 -6.98 -44.56 -27.91
CA VAL A 28 -6.10 -43.89 -26.95
C VAL A 28 -5.84 -42.51 -27.54
N LEU A 29 -6.64 -41.52 -27.14
CA LEU A 29 -6.20 -40.13 -27.21
C LEU A 29 -5.07 -40.04 -26.17
N ALA A 30 -3.84 -39.86 -26.63
CA ALA A 30 -2.80 -39.37 -25.74
C ALA A 30 -3.32 -38.03 -25.19
N SER A 31 -3.71 -38.02 -23.93
CA SER A 31 -3.86 -36.77 -23.19
C SER A 31 -2.47 -36.17 -23.17
N THR A 32 -2.24 -35.12 -23.94
CA THR A 32 -1.09 -34.26 -23.71
C THR A 32 -1.26 -33.73 -22.29
N ALA A 33 -0.37 -34.14 -21.39
CA ALA A 33 -0.19 -33.42 -20.15
C ALA A 33 0.20 -31.99 -20.54
N VAL A 34 -0.62 -31.01 -20.18
CA VAL A 34 -0.25 -29.60 -20.22
C VAL A 34 1.02 -29.49 -19.40
N ASN A 35 2.15 -29.17 -20.03
CA ASN A 35 3.40 -28.90 -19.34
C ASN A 35 3.26 -27.53 -18.67
N ALA A 36 2.55 -27.47 -17.55
CA ALA A 36 2.60 -26.33 -16.65
C ALA A 36 4.06 -26.18 -16.20
N GLY A 37 4.77 -25.20 -16.78
CA GLY A 37 6.14 -24.86 -16.40
C GLY A 37 7.16 -24.66 -17.53
N CYS A 38 6.82 -24.90 -18.81
CA CYS A 38 7.78 -24.60 -19.89
C CYS A 38 7.75 -23.14 -20.36
N LEU A 39 6.62 -22.43 -20.21
CA LEU A 39 6.60 -20.98 -20.29
C LEU A 39 7.06 -20.42 -18.93
N GLY A 40 8.18 -19.70 -18.92
CA GLY A 40 8.62 -18.94 -17.76
C GLY A 40 8.02 -17.54 -17.79
N LEU A 41 7.50 -17.07 -16.67
CA LEU A 41 7.08 -15.69 -16.47
C LEU A 41 7.64 -15.18 -15.14
N THR A 42 8.30 -14.02 -15.17
CA THR A 42 8.63 -13.27 -13.96
C THR A 42 8.04 -11.87 -14.04
N LYS A 43 7.77 -11.28 -12.88
CA LYS A 43 7.21 -9.95 -12.74
C LYS A 43 7.88 -9.21 -11.59
N THR A 44 8.16 -7.94 -11.78
CA THR A 44 8.65 -7.03 -10.72
C THR A 44 7.91 -5.70 -10.79
N ALA A 45 7.78 -5.03 -9.65
CA ALA A 45 7.30 -3.65 -9.57
C ALA A 45 8.45 -2.73 -9.16
N ASP A 46 8.51 -1.53 -9.72
CA ASP A 46 9.45 -0.50 -9.34
C ASP A 46 8.78 0.89 -9.41
N PRO A 47 8.70 1.62 -8.29
CA PRO A 47 9.00 1.17 -6.92
C PRO A 47 7.97 0.13 -6.40
N ASP A 48 8.37 -0.70 -5.42
CA ASP A 48 7.50 -1.67 -4.74
C ASP A 48 6.84 -1.12 -3.46
N THR A 49 7.18 0.12 -3.09
CA THR A 49 6.59 0.87 -1.98
C THR A 49 6.41 2.33 -2.40
N ILE A 50 5.20 2.87 -2.23
CA ILE A 50 4.85 4.24 -2.63
C ILE A 50 4.01 4.95 -1.56
N GLN A 51 4.07 6.28 -1.55
CA GLN A 51 3.12 7.13 -0.84
C GLN A 51 1.87 7.38 -1.69
N ILE A 52 0.75 7.70 -1.03
CA ILE A 52 -0.47 8.02 -1.75
C ILE A 52 -0.33 9.35 -2.49
N GLY A 53 -0.72 9.36 -3.78
CA GLY A 53 -0.72 10.57 -4.59
C GLY A 53 0.61 10.92 -5.27
N GLU A 54 1.69 10.17 -5.01
CA GLU A 54 3.03 10.61 -5.42
C GLU A 54 3.76 9.76 -6.47
N SER A 55 3.22 8.66 -6.98
CA SER A 55 4.05 7.84 -7.89
C SER A 55 3.30 7.03 -8.92
N GLU A 56 3.97 6.85 -10.05
CA GLU A 56 3.66 5.91 -11.11
C GLU A 56 4.51 4.64 -10.85
N VAL A 57 3.87 3.47 -10.81
CA VAL A 57 4.54 2.17 -10.61
C VAL A 57 4.77 1.54 -11.96
N THR A 58 6.02 1.18 -12.25
CA THR A 58 6.39 0.43 -13.45
C THR A 58 6.46 -1.06 -13.13
N TYR A 59 5.64 -1.84 -13.82
CA TYR A 59 5.75 -3.28 -13.84
C TYR A 59 6.61 -3.74 -15.01
N THR A 60 7.55 -4.64 -14.73
CA THR A 60 8.37 -5.30 -15.76
C THR A 60 8.06 -6.79 -15.75
N TYR A 61 7.80 -7.34 -16.95
CA TYR A 61 7.49 -8.76 -17.17
C TYR A 61 8.55 -9.38 -18.06
N THR A 62 8.97 -10.60 -17.74
CA THR A 62 9.93 -11.36 -18.56
C THR A 62 9.35 -12.72 -18.88
N MET A 63 9.00 -12.93 -20.15
CA MET A 63 8.47 -14.19 -20.68
C MET A 63 9.58 -14.97 -21.36
N THR A 64 9.79 -16.23 -20.99
CA THR A 64 10.81 -17.09 -21.59
C THR A 64 10.20 -18.39 -22.09
N ASN A 65 10.46 -18.73 -23.34
CA ASN A 65 10.03 -20.01 -23.91
C ASN A 65 11.07 -21.09 -23.63
N ASN A 66 10.74 -22.08 -22.79
CA ASN A 66 11.57 -23.26 -22.52
C ASN A 66 10.88 -24.55 -22.97
N CYS A 67 9.98 -24.45 -23.97
CA CYS A 67 9.14 -25.57 -24.40
C CYS A 67 9.78 -26.46 -25.47
N GLY A 68 11.02 -26.18 -25.90
CA GLY A 68 11.76 -26.99 -26.87
C GLY A 68 11.41 -26.71 -28.34
N GLY A 69 10.55 -25.71 -28.62
CA GLY A 69 10.10 -25.35 -29.97
C GLY A 69 9.50 -23.96 -30.02
N THR A 70 9.10 -23.51 -31.22
CA THR A 70 8.52 -22.17 -31.42
C THR A 70 7.19 -22.02 -30.68
N MET A 71 7.07 -20.91 -29.95
CA MET A 71 5.84 -20.46 -29.31
C MET A 71 5.27 -19.26 -30.08
N THR A 72 3.98 -19.30 -30.39
CA THR A 72 3.24 -18.27 -31.12
C THR A 72 2.01 -17.82 -30.33
N ASP A 73 1.35 -16.78 -30.83
CA ASP A 73 0.10 -16.25 -30.28
C ASP A 73 0.21 -15.89 -28.79
N ILE A 74 1.39 -15.41 -28.40
CA ILE A 74 1.68 -15.07 -27.01
C ILE A 74 0.83 -13.86 -26.59
N SER A 75 0.13 -14.02 -25.48
CA SER A 75 -0.68 -12.96 -24.85
C SER A 75 -0.31 -12.85 -23.39
N LEU A 76 -0.23 -11.61 -22.90
CA LEU A 76 0.03 -11.27 -21.52
C LEU A 76 -1.12 -10.38 -21.02
N THR A 77 -1.71 -10.75 -19.90
CA THR A 77 -2.74 -9.98 -19.19
C THR A 77 -2.27 -9.71 -17.76
N ASP A 78 -2.76 -8.65 -17.15
CA ASP A 78 -2.43 -8.28 -15.78
C ASP A 78 -3.65 -7.77 -15.00
N ASP A 79 -3.64 -7.94 -13.67
CA ASP A 79 -4.74 -7.52 -12.78
C ASP A 79 -4.19 -7.16 -11.39
N PRO A 80 -4.42 -5.95 -10.85
CA PRO A 80 -5.32 -4.88 -11.31
C PRO A 80 -4.74 -3.90 -12.35
N ALA A 81 -3.54 -4.13 -12.88
CA ALA A 81 -3.01 -3.24 -13.92
C ALA A 81 -3.78 -3.40 -15.25
N PRO A 82 -4.16 -2.32 -15.95
CA PRO A 82 -4.92 -2.44 -17.19
C PRO A 82 -4.09 -3.08 -18.32
N ASP A 83 -4.63 -4.13 -18.94
CA ASP A 83 -4.05 -4.84 -20.10
C ASP A 83 -3.65 -3.90 -21.25
N SER A 84 -4.38 -2.80 -21.45
CA SER A 84 -4.16 -1.87 -22.57
C SER A 84 -2.90 -1.02 -22.44
N GLY A 85 -2.22 -1.04 -21.28
CA GLY A 85 -0.95 -0.32 -21.05
C GLY A 85 0.30 -1.16 -21.29
N ILE A 86 0.18 -2.47 -21.54
CA ILE A 86 1.32 -3.38 -21.67
C ILE A 86 1.99 -3.20 -23.03
N THR A 87 3.28 -2.85 -23.02
CA THR A 87 4.14 -2.76 -24.21
C THR A 87 5.26 -3.78 -24.14
N CYS A 88 5.47 -4.55 -25.22
CA CYS A 88 6.45 -5.64 -25.26
C CYS A 88 7.56 -5.39 -26.29
N SER A 89 8.79 -5.72 -25.91
CA SER A 89 9.94 -5.85 -26.79
C SER A 89 10.20 -7.33 -27.11
N TRP A 90 10.07 -7.67 -28.39
CA TRP A 90 10.25 -9.03 -28.90
C TRP A 90 11.64 -9.18 -29.54
N PRO A 91 12.34 -10.31 -29.34
CA PRO A 91 13.70 -10.53 -29.84
C PRO A 91 13.78 -10.50 -31.38
N GLY A 92 12.72 -10.97 -32.07
CA GLY A 92 12.60 -10.93 -33.52
C GLY A 92 12.20 -9.57 -34.10
N GLY A 93 12.01 -8.54 -33.27
CA GLY A 93 11.55 -7.21 -33.67
C GLY A 93 10.08 -7.16 -34.11
N PRO A 94 9.63 -6.01 -34.65
CA PRO A 94 8.21 -5.76 -34.92
C PRO A 94 7.56 -6.70 -35.96
N SER A 95 8.35 -7.34 -36.81
CA SER A 95 7.85 -8.30 -37.80
C SER A 95 7.56 -9.69 -37.23
N LEU A 96 7.98 -9.95 -35.99
CA LEU A 96 7.85 -11.23 -35.30
C LEU A 96 7.29 -11.02 -33.88
N GLU A 97 6.33 -10.10 -33.75
CA GLU A 97 5.63 -9.91 -32.48
C GLU A 97 4.88 -11.18 -32.06
N ARG A 98 4.78 -11.38 -30.74
CA ARG A 98 4.09 -12.52 -30.12
C ARG A 98 4.65 -13.89 -30.50
N LEU A 99 5.95 -13.93 -30.81
CA LEU A 99 6.68 -15.13 -31.18
C LEU A 99 7.97 -15.23 -30.35
N LEU A 100 8.24 -16.43 -29.83
CA LEU A 100 9.51 -16.78 -29.17
C LEU A 100 9.99 -18.13 -29.69
N PHE A 101 11.22 -18.19 -30.19
CA PHE A 101 11.92 -19.46 -30.39
C PHE A 101 12.31 -20.08 -29.04
N ASP A 102 12.71 -21.35 -29.07
CA ASP A 102 13.16 -22.03 -27.86
C ASP A 102 14.38 -21.32 -27.25
N GLY A 103 14.32 -21.07 -25.95
CA GLY A 103 15.30 -20.31 -25.17
C GLY A 103 15.23 -18.79 -25.32
N GLU A 104 14.32 -18.25 -26.14
CA GLU A 104 14.16 -16.81 -26.29
C GLU A 104 13.31 -16.18 -25.19
N THR A 105 13.56 -14.89 -24.97
CA THR A 105 12.88 -14.08 -23.95
C THR A 105 12.31 -12.80 -24.57
N ALA A 106 11.08 -12.46 -24.20
CA ALA A 106 10.48 -11.14 -24.42
C ALA A 106 10.35 -10.39 -23.10
N THR A 107 10.56 -9.08 -23.15
CA THR A 107 10.37 -8.19 -21.99
C THR A 107 9.21 -7.25 -22.27
N CYS A 108 8.27 -7.15 -21.34
CA CYS A 108 7.17 -6.21 -21.42
C CYS A 108 7.20 -5.24 -20.24
N THR A 109 6.61 -4.07 -20.40
CA THR A 109 6.42 -3.08 -19.34
C THR A 109 5.01 -2.52 -19.37
N ALA A 110 4.48 -2.20 -18.20
CA ALA A 110 3.24 -1.45 -18.04
C ALA A 110 3.38 -0.49 -16.87
N THR A 111 2.71 0.65 -16.97
CA THR A 111 2.77 1.67 -15.93
C THR A 111 1.40 2.07 -15.45
N THR A 112 1.26 2.25 -14.13
CA THR A 112 -0.01 2.57 -13.51
C THR A 112 0.15 3.57 -12.37
N THR A 113 -0.89 4.38 -12.16
CA THR A 113 -0.98 5.30 -11.04
C THR A 113 -1.96 4.73 -10.02
N LEU A 114 -1.48 4.51 -8.80
CA LEU A 114 -2.32 4.08 -7.68
C LEU A 114 -2.88 5.33 -6.99
N THR A 115 -4.21 5.41 -6.89
CA THR A 115 -4.92 6.60 -6.37
C THR A 115 -5.38 6.41 -4.93
N GLY A 116 -6.07 7.44 -4.39
CA GLY A 116 -6.62 7.53 -3.03
C GLY A 116 -7.30 6.27 -2.47
N GLY A 117 -7.93 5.46 -3.33
CA GLY A 117 -8.63 4.24 -2.92
C GLY A 117 -7.72 3.11 -2.42
N TYR A 118 -6.41 3.20 -2.64
CA TYR A 118 -5.43 2.20 -2.23
C TYR A 118 -4.63 2.58 -0.97
N ALA A 119 -4.98 3.69 -0.30
CA ALA A 119 -4.31 4.15 0.92
C ALA A 119 -4.13 3.01 1.94
N GLY A 120 -2.90 2.80 2.42
CA GLY A 120 -2.59 1.87 3.51
C GLY A 120 -2.74 0.40 3.12
N GLN A 121 -2.75 0.09 1.82
CA GLN A 121 -2.95 -1.27 1.32
C GLN A 121 -1.68 -1.83 0.66
N THR A 122 -1.48 -3.13 0.81
CA THR A 122 -0.60 -3.91 -0.06
C THR A 122 -1.42 -4.46 -1.21
N ILE A 123 -1.07 -4.07 -2.42
CA ILE A 123 -1.70 -4.51 -3.66
C ILE A 123 -0.91 -5.70 -4.19
N ASN A 124 -1.57 -6.85 -4.33
CA ASN A 124 -1.05 -7.98 -5.07
C ASN A 124 -1.48 -7.82 -6.53
N ASN A 125 -0.52 -7.86 -7.44
CA ASN A 125 -0.76 -7.70 -8.87
C ASN A 125 -0.30 -8.96 -9.60
N THR A 126 -1.21 -9.66 -10.26
CA THR A 126 -0.98 -10.99 -10.85
C THR A 126 -1.05 -10.94 -12.37
N ALA A 127 0.07 -11.26 -13.01
CA ALA A 127 0.15 -11.40 -14.46
C ALA A 127 -0.08 -12.83 -14.90
N ASN A 128 -0.72 -13.00 -16.05
CA ASN A 128 -0.93 -14.28 -16.70
C ASN A 128 -0.48 -14.22 -18.16
N ALA A 129 0.42 -15.12 -18.55
CA ALA A 129 0.87 -15.28 -19.93
C ALA A 129 0.35 -16.60 -20.50
N ILE A 130 -0.11 -16.58 -21.75
CA ILE A 130 -0.45 -17.79 -22.51
C ILE A 130 0.29 -17.79 -23.84
N GLY A 131 0.59 -18.98 -24.36
CA GLY A 131 1.17 -19.15 -25.70
C GLY A 131 0.88 -20.52 -26.29
N HIS A 132 0.82 -20.59 -27.62
CA HIS A 132 0.64 -21.84 -28.35
C HIS A 132 2.00 -22.40 -28.77
N VAL A 133 2.27 -23.68 -28.44
CA VAL A 133 3.53 -24.33 -28.79
C VAL A 133 3.28 -25.38 -29.87
N GLU A 134 3.82 -25.17 -31.07
CA GLU A 134 3.58 -26.03 -32.22
C GLU A 134 3.97 -27.49 -31.96
N LEU A 135 5.09 -27.72 -31.27
CA LEU A 135 5.57 -29.06 -30.95
C LEU A 135 4.70 -29.81 -29.95
N LEU A 136 4.02 -29.10 -29.06
CA LEU A 136 3.11 -29.68 -28.07
C LEU A 136 1.68 -29.76 -28.60
N GLY A 137 1.37 -29.07 -29.71
CA GLY A 137 0.05 -29.00 -30.32
C GLY A 137 -1.01 -28.37 -29.40
N GLY A 138 -0.59 -27.50 -28.47
CA GLY A 138 -1.45 -27.00 -27.41
C GLY A 138 -0.96 -25.71 -26.78
N TRP A 139 -1.82 -25.14 -25.93
CA TRP A 139 -1.56 -23.94 -25.16
C TRP A 139 -0.85 -24.27 -23.84
N VAL A 140 0.05 -23.40 -23.44
CA VAL A 140 0.69 -23.38 -22.12
C VAL A 140 0.49 -22.02 -21.49
N ASP A 141 0.50 -21.98 -20.17
CA ASP A 141 0.27 -20.80 -19.35
C ASP A 141 1.35 -20.64 -18.27
N ALA A 142 1.50 -19.42 -17.78
CA ALA A 142 2.37 -19.07 -16.66
C ALA A 142 1.81 -17.86 -15.92
N THR A 143 1.95 -17.84 -14.60
CA THR A 143 1.54 -16.72 -13.75
C THR A 143 2.73 -16.16 -12.97
N ALA A 144 2.72 -14.85 -12.70
CA ALA A 144 3.71 -14.20 -11.85
C ALA A 144 3.08 -13.05 -11.06
N ASP A 145 3.46 -12.94 -9.80
CA ASP A 145 2.97 -11.93 -8.88
C ASP A 145 4.03 -10.86 -8.62
N ALA A 146 3.58 -9.62 -8.43
CA ALA A 146 4.35 -8.56 -7.83
C ALA A 146 3.50 -7.83 -6.79
N THR A 147 4.13 -7.36 -5.72
CA THR A 147 3.46 -6.65 -4.64
C THR A 147 3.88 -5.20 -4.63
N VAL A 148 2.92 -4.30 -4.41
CA VAL A 148 3.19 -2.89 -4.15
C VAL A 148 2.54 -2.50 -2.83
N THR A 149 3.31 -1.90 -1.92
CA THR A 149 2.77 -1.33 -0.68
C THR A 149 2.48 0.16 -0.89
N VAL A 150 1.21 0.54 -0.78
CA VAL A 150 0.78 1.94 -0.76
C VAL A 150 0.64 2.36 0.67
N LYS A 151 1.56 3.19 1.15
CA LYS A 151 1.44 3.78 2.48
C LYS A 151 0.21 4.69 2.53
N GLY A 152 -0.52 4.63 3.64
CA GLY A 152 -1.75 5.40 3.81
C GLY A 152 -1.43 6.88 3.97
N GLY A 153 -2.13 7.75 3.24
CA GLY A 153 -2.04 9.17 3.53
C GLY A 153 -2.58 9.46 4.92
N CYS A 154 -1.83 10.22 5.69
CA CYS A 154 -2.27 10.75 6.98
C CYS A 154 -2.54 12.24 6.87
N VAL A 155 -3.40 12.75 7.75
CA VAL A 155 -3.49 14.19 7.99
C VAL A 155 -2.25 14.59 8.77
N PHE A 156 -1.42 15.44 8.17
CA PHE A 156 -0.24 15.95 8.85
C PHE A 156 -0.62 17.06 9.83
N LEU A 157 -0.18 16.92 11.07
CA LEU A 157 -0.34 17.91 12.12
C LEU A 157 1.01 18.26 12.74
N ILE A 158 1.02 19.36 13.47
CA ILE A 158 2.09 19.73 14.38
C ILE A 158 1.51 19.62 15.78
N ILE A 159 2.21 18.90 16.65
CA ILE A 159 1.80 18.70 18.03
C ILE A 159 2.81 19.40 18.93
N ASP A 160 2.26 20.10 19.89
CA ASP A 160 2.98 20.86 20.88
C ASP A 160 3.10 20.08 22.20
N GLU A 161 4.03 20.50 23.06
CA GLU A 161 4.33 19.86 24.35
C GLU A 161 3.10 19.82 25.27
N ASP A 162 2.16 20.76 25.12
CA ASP A 162 0.87 20.76 25.82
C ASP A 162 0.06 19.45 25.64
N SER A 163 0.32 18.72 24.56
CA SER A 163 -0.34 17.45 24.30
C SER A 163 0.49 16.23 24.67
N ILE A 164 1.79 16.26 24.33
CA ILE A 164 2.69 15.14 24.48
C ILE A 164 4.00 15.66 25.08
N ASP A 165 4.07 15.60 26.39
CA ASP A 165 5.26 15.95 27.18
C ASP A 165 5.33 15.08 28.44
N ASN A 166 6.49 15.07 29.08
CA ASN A 166 6.74 14.38 30.31
C ASN A 166 5.93 14.97 31.48
N GLY A 167 5.59 14.15 32.48
CA GLY A 167 4.98 14.62 33.73
C GLY A 167 3.55 15.18 33.64
N ASN A 168 2.99 15.34 32.44
CA ASN A 168 1.69 15.95 32.22
C ASN A 168 0.54 14.92 32.14
N PRO A 169 -0.63 15.22 32.73
CA PRO A 169 -1.82 14.38 32.55
C PRO A 169 -2.27 14.38 31.08
N PRO A 170 -2.99 13.32 30.63
CA PRO A 170 -3.50 12.22 31.43
C PRO A 170 -2.53 11.03 31.54
N ASN A 171 -1.44 11.01 30.78
CA ASN A 171 -0.57 9.83 30.66
C ASN A 171 0.64 9.87 31.58
N PHE A 172 1.10 11.06 31.99
CA PHE A 172 2.30 11.25 32.82
C PHE A 172 3.52 10.54 32.23
N PHE A 173 3.80 10.81 30.95
CA PHE A 173 4.95 10.20 30.28
C PHE A 173 6.25 10.51 31.03
N SER A 174 7.21 9.60 30.97
CA SER A 174 8.59 9.90 31.38
C SER A 174 9.33 10.68 30.31
N ASP A 175 10.42 11.35 30.70
CA ASP A 175 11.39 11.99 29.80
C ASP A 175 11.80 11.06 28.66
N VAL A 176 12.17 9.81 29.01
CA VAL A 176 12.58 8.78 28.05
C VAL A 176 11.46 8.38 27.08
N GLU A 177 10.21 8.36 27.53
CA GLU A 177 9.06 7.94 26.73
C GLU A 177 8.69 8.95 25.63
N VAL A 178 9.03 10.22 25.83
CA VAL A 178 8.80 11.30 24.86
C VAL A 178 10.09 11.82 24.24
N ASN A 179 11.25 11.19 24.48
CA ASN A 179 12.56 11.60 23.96
C ASN A 179 13.08 12.96 24.45
N ASP A 180 12.55 13.51 25.54
CA ASP A 180 12.95 14.80 26.11
C ASP A 180 14.49 14.89 26.34
N GLN A 181 15.08 13.81 26.85
CA GLN A 181 16.54 13.73 27.09
C GLN A 181 17.42 13.79 25.83
N ILE A 182 16.84 13.63 24.63
CA ILE A 182 17.53 13.71 23.35
C ILE A 182 16.92 14.77 22.42
N ALA A 183 16.00 15.60 22.91
CA ALA A 183 15.37 16.65 22.13
C ALA A 183 16.43 17.54 21.46
N ASP A 184 16.24 17.76 20.16
CA ASP A 184 17.13 18.59 19.34
C ASP A 184 16.38 19.02 18.08
N ILE A 185 16.79 20.13 17.48
CA ILE A 185 16.25 20.65 16.22
C ILE A 185 16.29 19.54 15.15
N GLY A 186 15.15 19.22 14.52
CA GLY A 186 15.13 18.23 13.45
C GLY A 186 15.21 16.77 13.92
N LEU A 187 15.04 16.48 15.21
CA LEU A 187 14.82 15.10 15.66
C LEU A 187 13.51 14.56 15.04
N ARG A 188 13.59 13.41 14.35
CA ARG A 188 12.46 12.77 13.66
C ARG A 188 12.34 11.28 13.99
N GLU A 189 12.92 10.85 15.10
CA GLU A 189 12.76 9.49 15.60
C GLU A 189 11.35 9.30 16.17
N PRO A 190 10.71 8.12 16.00
CA PRO A 190 9.44 7.84 16.65
C PRO A 190 9.55 7.95 18.18
N LEU A 191 8.56 8.58 18.81
CA LEU A 191 8.50 8.64 20.28
C LEU A 191 8.32 7.22 20.86
N PRO A 192 9.10 6.78 21.85
CA PRO A 192 9.00 5.44 22.43
C PRO A 192 7.61 5.10 22.97
N ALA A 193 6.90 6.07 23.56
CA ALA A 193 5.51 5.89 23.99
C ALA A 193 4.54 5.54 22.85
N PHE A 194 4.90 5.89 21.61
CA PHE A 194 4.10 5.72 20.40
C PHE A 194 4.65 4.65 19.45
N ALA A 195 5.64 3.87 19.88
CA ALA A 195 6.34 2.89 19.05
C ALA A 195 6.42 1.49 19.71
N GLY A 196 6.90 0.51 18.95
CA GLY A 196 7.16 -0.85 19.44
C GLY A 196 5.91 -1.52 20.04
N ASP A 197 6.04 -2.02 21.27
CA ASP A 197 4.96 -2.72 21.99
C ASP A 197 3.76 -1.81 22.37
N ASN A 198 3.87 -0.50 22.15
CA ASN A 198 2.78 0.44 22.36
C ASN A 198 1.84 0.55 21.14
N VAL A 199 2.28 0.08 19.96
CA VAL A 199 1.45 0.10 18.74
C VAL A 199 0.16 -0.68 18.98
N GLY A 200 -0.97 -0.08 18.61
CA GLY A 200 -2.31 -0.61 18.80
C GLY A 200 -2.94 -0.33 20.16
N LYS A 201 -2.21 0.25 21.13
CA LYS A 201 -2.81 0.71 22.39
C LYS A 201 -3.67 1.94 22.15
N GLU A 202 -4.72 2.05 22.95
CA GLU A 202 -5.61 3.20 22.98
C GLU A 202 -5.27 4.08 24.17
N ILE A 203 -5.01 5.36 23.92
CA ILE A 203 -4.67 6.36 24.95
C ILE A 203 -5.47 7.63 24.73
N THR A 204 -5.53 8.48 25.76
CA THR A 204 -6.13 9.81 25.67
C THR A 204 -5.03 10.86 25.63
N LEU A 205 -5.15 11.85 24.75
CA LEU A 205 -4.33 13.05 24.75
C LEU A 205 -5.18 14.27 25.11
N PHE A 206 -4.62 15.17 25.91
CA PHE A 206 -5.15 16.53 26.02
C PHE A 206 -4.60 17.36 24.87
N THR A 207 -5.33 18.39 24.45
CA THR A 207 -4.96 19.20 23.28
C THR A 207 -4.79 20.68 23.66
N GLY A 208 -4.36 20.92 24.89
CA GLY A 208 -4.18 22.26 25.45
C GLY A 208 -5.48 23.00 25.80
N GLU A 209 -5.39 24.32 25.83
CA GLU A 209 -6.44 25.26 26.16
C GLU A 209 -6.61 26.35 25.08
N VAL A 210 -7.70 27.12 25.14
CA VAL A 210 -7.89 28.26 24.24
C VAL A 210 -6.81 29.32 24.52
N GLY A 211 -5.96 29.56 23.52
CA GLY A 211 -4.79 30.44 23.61
C GLY A 211 -3.48 29.73 23.92
N ASP A 212 -3.53 28.42 24.14
CA ASP A 212 -2.40 27.52 24.44
C ASP A 212 -2.73 26.17 23.78
N GLU A 213 -2.84 26.20 22.45
CA GLU A 213 -3.38 25.08 21.71
C GLU A 213 -2.32 24.00 21.51
N GLY A 214 -2.62 22.74 21.85
CA GLY A 214 -1.62 21.68 21.70
C GLY A 214 -1.45 21.16 20.25
N TRP A 215 -2.40 21.45 19.36
CA TRP A 215 -2.49 20.80 18.03
C TRP A 215 -2.69 21.85 16.94
N PHE A 216 -1.89 21.78 15.88
CA PHE A 216 -1.91 22.74 14.78
C PHE A 216 -1.98 22.03 13.43
N ALA A 217 -2.75 22.62 12.50
CA ALA A 217 -2.81 22.17 11.11
C ALA A 217 -2.07 23.15 10.20
N PRO A 218 -0.93 22.77 9.60
CA PRO A 218 -0.34 23.53 8.51
C PRO A 218 -1.19 23.36 7.25
N LYS A 219 -1.85 24.44 6.82
CA LYS A 219 -2.76 24.39 5.65
C LYS A 219 -2.08 24.71 4.32
N VAL A 220 -0.87 25.25 4.39
CA VAL A 220 -0.06 25.62 3.24
C VAL A 220 1.33 25.06 3.46
N ILE A 221 1.82 24.32 2.48
CA ILE A 221 3.22 23.89 2.43
C ILE A 221 4.01 24.98 1.68
N PRO A 222 5.01 25.61 2.32
CA PRO A 222 5.84 26.60 1.64
C PRO A 222 6.56 25.99 0.44
N ALA A 223 6.51 26.66 -0.71
CA ALA A 223 7.21 26.19 -1.93
C ALA A 223 8.74 26.10 -1.75
N GLU A 224 9.30 26.82 -0.78
CA GLU A 224 10.72 26.75 -0.44
C GLU A 224 11.10 25.38 0.14
N TRP A 225 10.15 24.66 0.73
CA TRP A 225 10.39 23.33 1.28
C TRP A 225 10.60 22.28 0.17
N ASP A 226 10.01 22.46 -1.02
CA ASP A 226 10.21 21.54 -2.15
C ASP A 226 11.71 21.47 -2.55
N ALA A 227 12.44 22.58 -2.37
CA ALA A 227 13.86 22.68 -2.69
C ALA A 227 14.78 22.23 -1.54
N ALA A 228 14.23 22.03 -0.34
CA ALA A 228 15.00 21.63 0.84
C ALA A 228 15.46 20.16 0.77
N GLY A 229 14.90 19.34 -0.12
CA GLY A 229 15.31 17.96 -0.34
C GLY A 229 15.09 17.04 0.87
N PRO A 230 15.25 15.71 0.70
CA PRO A 230 15.78 15.02 -0.47
C PRO A 230 14.76 14.76 -1.59
N THR A 231 13.49 15.11 -1.43
CA THR A 231 12.42 14.79 -2.37
C THR A 231 11.88 16.04 -3.06
N GLY A 232 10.96 15.86 -4.00
CA GLY A 232 10.26 16.96 -4.67
C GLY A 232 9.01 17.45 -3.94
N ASP A 233 8.72 16.91 -2.76
CA ASP A 233 7.55 17.26 -1.94
C ASP A 233 8.01 17.98 -0.66
N GLY A 234 7.57 19.22 -0.51
CA GLY A 234 7.98 20.05 0.62
C GLY A 234 7.55 19.52 1.99
N LEU A 235 6.38 18.88 2.09
CA LEU A 235 5.94 18.32 3.38
C LEU A 235 6.82 17.14 3.77
N GLN A 236 7.14 16.27 2.80
CA GLN A 236 8.04 15.16 3.02
C GLN A 236 9.45 15.63 3.38
N ASN A 237 9.94 16.70 2.73
CA ASN A 237 11.23 17.31 3.08
C ASN A 237 11.25 17.86 4.51
N TYR A 238 10.14 18.41 5.00
CA TYR A 238 10.01 18.84 6.41
C TYR A 238 9.98 17.67 7.39
N VAL A 239 9.24 16.60 7.07
CA VAL A 239 9.19 15.37 7.87
C VAL A 239 10.57 14.70 7.92
N LEU A 240 11.33 14.73 6.84
CA LEU A 240 12.69 14.17 6.76
C LEU A 240 13.77 15.11 7.33
N ALA A 241 13.36 16.26 7.89
CA ALA A 241 14.27 17.28 8.42
C ALA A 241 15.35 17.69 7.41
N GLY A 242 14.96 18.03 6.18
CA GLY A 242 15.87 18.51 5.15
C GLY A 242 16.70 19.74 5.56
N PRO A 243 17.73 20.12 4.77
CA PRO A 243 18.45 21.38 4.88
C PRO A 243 17.55 22.60 5.20
N GLY A 244 17.81 23.27 6.34
CA GLY A 244 17.03 24.42 6.80
C GLY A 244 15.66 24.09 7.42
N LEU A 245 15.30 22.80 7.48
CA LEU A 245 14.08 22.23 8.08
C LEU A 245 14.38 21.27 9.25
N GLY A 246 15.61 21.28 9.75
CA GLY A 246 16.11 20.49 10.87
C GLY A 246 17.57 20.07 10.71
N THR A 247 18.00 19.79 9.46
CA THR A 247 19.40 19.56 9.11
C THR A 247 20.08 20.87 8.70
N PRO A 248 21.38 21.09 8.98
CA PRO A 248 22.07 22.31 8.56
C PRO A 248 22.01 22.51 7.04
N ASP A 249 21.66 23.72 6.61
CA ASP A 249 21.76 24.16 5.23
C ASP A 249 23.22 24.48 4.82
N ALA A 250 23.40 25.10 3.66
CA ALA A 250 24.72 25.48 3.16
C ALA A 250 25.44 26.52 4.04
N ASP A 251 24.69 27.33 4.79
CA ASP A 251 25.20 28.33 5.72
C ASP A 251 25.31 27.78 7.17
N GLY A 252 24.86 26.54 7.37
CA GLY A 252 24.87 25.84 8.65
C GLY A 252 23.63 26.10 9.51
N ASP A 253 22.62 26.78 8.96
CA ASP A 253 21.37 27.06 9.65
C ASP A 253 20.43 25.85 9.52
N ARG A 254 19.92 25.36 10.66
CA ARG A 254 19.01 24.22 10.71
C ARG A 254 17.54 24.62 10.55
N GLU A 255 17.22 25.90 10.70
CA GLU A 255 15.85 26.39 10.86
C GLU A 255 15.51 27.54 9.92
N ALA A 256 16.35 27.79 8.92
CA ALA A 256 16.23 28.89 7.97
C ALA A 256 14.85 28.96 7.30
N LEU A 257 14.17 27.83 7.14
CA LEU A 257 12.90 27.68 6.45
C LEU A 257 11.71 27.37 7.39
N LEU A 258 11.90 27.53 8.71
CA LEU A 258 10.91 27.18 9.74
C LEU A 258 10.21 28.40 10.37
N ASP A 259 10.42 29.60 9.85
CA ASP A 259 9.80 30.83 10.36
C ASP A 259 8.68 31.34 9.45
N LYS A 260 7.68 32.00 10.04
CA LYS A 260 6.56 32.65 9.32
C LYS A 260 5.86 31.71 8.33
N ILE A 261 5.61 30.49 8.77
CA ILE A 261 4.92 29.47 7.97
C ILE A 261 3.45 29.88 7.85
N PRO A 262 2.93 30.12 6.64
CA PRO A 262 1.58 30.64 6.47
C PRO A 262 0.51 29.64 6.89
N ASP A 263 -0.57 30.15 7.48
CA ASP A 263 -1.78 29.39 7.81
C ASP A 263 -1.56 28.15 8.71
N VAL A 264 -0.52 28.16 9.56
CA VAL A 264 -0.41 27.24 10.70
C VAL A 264 -1.57 27.55 11.64
N THR A 265 -2.60 26.71 11.59
CA THR A 265 -3.88 26.99 12.25
C THR A 265 -4.00 26.19 13.55
N PRO A 266 -4.15 26.84 14.71
CA PRO A 266 -4.46 26.16 15.96
C PRO A 266 -5.82 25.44 15.87
N LEU A 267 -5.84 24.15 16.25
CA LEU A 267 -7.03 23.33 16.22
C LEU A 267 -7.77 23.40 17.55
N ARG A 268 -8.98 23.95 17.48
CA ARG A 268 -9.93 23.97 18.60
C ARG A 268 -11.05 22.95 18.37
N ALA A 269 -12.06 22.97 19.23
CA ALA A 269 -13.11 21.94 19.27
C ALA A 269 -13.67 21.51 17.90
N THR A 270 -14.03 22.44 17.02
CA THR A 270 -14.55 22.09 15.68
C THR A 270 -13.49 21.42 14.80
N GLY A 271 -12.26 21.95 14.79
CA GLY A 271 -11.16 21.40 13.99
C GLY A 271 -10.75 20.02 14.48
N LEU A 272 -10.61 19.85 15.81
CA LEU A 272 -10.33 18.57 16.43
C LEU A 272 -11.41 17.55 16.11
N LYS A 273 -12.70 17.91 16.21
CA LYS A 273 -13.81 17.00 15.91
C LYS A 273 -13.80 16.48 14.47
N MET A 274 -13.26 17.25 13.52
CA MET A 274 -13.14 16.81 12.12
C MET A 274 -12.07 15.72 11.93
N LEU A 275 -11.20 15.49 12.91
CA LEU A 275 -10.16 14.47 12.86
C LEU A 275 -10.67 13.07 13.21
N GLU A 276 -11.89 12.91 13.73
CA GLU A 276 -12.43 11.57 14.05
C GLU A 276 -12.41 10.62 12.84
N GLY A 277 -11.83 9.43 13.05
CA GLY A 277 -11.60 8.41 12.03
C GLY A 277 -10.44 8.72 11.09
N GLN A 278 -9.73 9.83 11.25
CA GLN A 278 -8.53 10.14 10.47
C GLN A 278 -7.29 9.48 11.08
N THR A 279 -6.37 9.08 10.21
CA THR A 279 -4.99 8.78 10.59
C THR A 279 -4.20 10.08 10.62
N ILE A 280 -3.49 10.33 11.71
CA ILE A 280 -2.66 11.50 11.94
C ILE A 280 -1.19 11.08 11.87
N CYS A 281 -0.39 11.91 11.21
CA CYS A 281 1.06 11.95 11.34
C CYS A 281 1.45 13.29 11.92
N ALA A 282 2.35 13.33 12.90
CA ALA A 282 2.78 14.61 13.45
C ALA A 282 4.25 14.63 13.83
N VAL A 283 4.84 15.83 13.72
CA VAL A 283 6.07 16.20 14.44
C VAL A 283 5.66 16.78 15.78
N VAL A 284 6.30 16.32 16.85
CA VAL A 284 6.07 16.77 18.23
C VAL A 284 7.19 17.73 18.63
N TYR A 285 6.79 18.92 19.08
CA TYR A 285 7.70 19.98 19.55
C TYR A 285 7.92 19.86 21.05
N ASP A 286 9.14 20.21 21.48
CA ASP A 286 9.57 20.26 22.89
C ASP A 286 9.23 21.61 23.55
N SER A 287 8.63 22.53 22.79
CA SER A 287 8.29 23.87 23.28
C SER A 287 7.14 24.45 22.48
N ASP A 288 6.50 25.47 23.05
CA ASP A 288 5.39 26.22 22.45
C ASP A 288 5.59 26.57 20.97
N VAL A 289 4.66 26.10 20.14
CA VAL A 289 4.50 26.55 18.75
C VAL A 289 3.91 27.96 18.74
N SER A 290 4.75 28.93 18.37
CA SER A 290 4.36 30.34 18.38
C SER A 290 3.52 30.73 17.15
N ILE A 291 2.39 31.39 17.37
CA ILE A 291 1.46 31.84 16.32
C ILE A 291 1.31 33.37 16.29
N ASN A 292 1.50 33.95 15.11
CA ASN A 292 1.04 35.28 14.75
C ASN A 292 -0.37 35.19 14.14
N TYR A 293 -1.28 36.11 14.50
CA TYR A 293 -2.66 36.08 14.01
C TYR A 293 -2.97 37.18 12.96
N ASP A 294 -2.04 38.09 12.69
CA ASP A 294 -2.19 39.12 11.66
C ASP A 294 -0.84 39.46 10.98
N PRO A 295 -0.50 38.82 9.83
CA PRO A 295 -1.22 37.71 9.19
C PRO A 295 -1.16 36.41 10.01
N LEU A 296 -1.99 35.42 9.67
CA LEU A 296 -1.93 34.10 10.33
C LEU A 296 -0.68 33.35 9.84
N ASP A 297 0.33 33.26 10.68
CA ASP A 297 1.56 32.50 10.44
C ASP A 297 2.09 31.88 11.74
N GLY A 298 2.86 30.80 11.63
CA GLY A 298 3.47 30.11 12.76
C GLY A 298 4.99 30.02 12.63
N SER A 299 5.67 30.00 13.78
CA SER A 299 7.08 29.64 13.87
C SER A 299 7.20 28.19 14.29
N LEU A 300 7.82 27.39 13.43
CA LEU A 300 8.11 25.97 13.63
C LEU A 300 9.58 25.75 14.01
N LYS A 301 10.15 26.72 14.72
CA LYS A 301 11.50 26.69 15.25
C LYS A 301 11.51 26.09 16.65
N GLY A 302 12.63 25.50 17.03
CA GLY A 302 12.85 24.88 18.33
C GLY A 302 13.19 23.40 18.24
N ASP A 303 13.48 22.84 19.40
CA ASP A 303 13.78 21.43 19.55
C ASP A 303 12.52 20.58 19.31
N ASN A 304 12.73 19.38 18.82
CA ASN A 304 11.67 18.41 18.57
C ASN A 304 11.85 17.19 19.46
N LEU A 305 10.74 16.67 19.96
CA LEU A 305 10.67 15.39 20.67
C LEU A 305 10.70 14.21 19.68
N GLY A 306 10.22 14.42 18.45
CA GLY A 306 10.26 13.43 17.37
C GLY A 306 8.97 13.35 16.57
N ILE A 307 8.58 12.15 16.16
CA ILE A 307 7.36 11.91 15.37
C ILE A 307 6.41 10.89 16.02
N VAL A 308 5.13 11.05 15.71
CA VAL A 308 4.06 10.12 16.11
C VAL A 308 3.09 9.86 14.97
N ALA A 309 2.50 8.66 14.96
CA ALA A 309 1.37 8.33 14.12
C ALA A 309 0.26 7.66 14.93
N PHE A 310 -0.99 8.02 14.69
CA PHE A 310 -2.13 7.44 15.39
C PHE A 310 -3.45 7.62 14.62
N GLU A 311 -4.43 6.77 14.89
CA GLU A 311 -5.82 6.96 14.45
C GLU A 311 -6.59 7.71 15.54
N VAL A 312 -7.37 8.73 15.18
CA VAL A 312 -8.27 9.40 16.12
C VAL A 312 -9.58 8.64 16.22
N LEU A 313 -9.86 8.08 17.39
CA LEU A 313 -11.05 7.27 17.64
C LEU A 313 -12.26 8.13 18.04
N ASN A 314 -12.04 9.12 18.91
CA ASN A 314 -13.11 9.95 19.46
C ASN A 314 -12.55 11.28 19.99
N VAL A 315 -13.34 12.34 19.86
CA VAL A 315 -13.05 13.68 20.37
C VAL A 315 -14.17 14.10 21.32
N GLU A 316 -13.81 14.24 22.60
CA GLU A 316 -14.75 14.47 23.69
C GLU A 316 -14.46 15.79 24.40
N GLN A 317 -15.49 16.62 24.54
CA GLN A 317 -15.39 17.84 25.33
C GLN A 317 -15.14 17.52 26.82
N LEU A 318 -14.22 18.25 27.43
CA LEU A 318 -13.91 18.10 28.84
C LEU A 318 -14.96 18.80 29.72
N PHE A 319 -15.62 18.05 30.60
CA PHE A 319 -16.55 18.56 31.61
C PHE A 319 -15.89 18.59 32.99
N GLY A 320 -16.05 19.69 33.72
CA GLY A 320 -15.45 19.86 35.07
C GLY A 320 -14.02 20.41 35.06
N TYR A 321 -13.50 20.79 33.89
CA TYR A 321 -12.22 21.49 33.70
C TYR A 321 -12.44 23.00 33.53
N SER A 322 -11.37 23.75 33.27
CA SER A 322 -11.46 25.16 32.93
C SER A 322 -12.39 25.36 31.73
N SER A 323 -13.06 26.51 31.65
CA SER A 323 -13.84 26.87 30.47
C SER A 323 -12.99 27.09 29.22
N SER A 324 -11.67 27.23 29.38
CA SER A 324 -10.69 27.30 28.29
C SER A 324 -10.23 25.94 27.78
N SER A 325 -10.44 24.85 28.55
CA SER A 325 -9.88 23.54 28.18
C SER A 325 -10.47 23.03 26.86
N LEU A 326 -9.60 22.59 25.97
CA LEU A 326 -10.01 22.02 24.69
C LEU A 326 -10.42 20.55 24.86
N PRO A 327 -11.15 19.97 23.88
CA PRO A 327 -11.52 18.56 23.91
C PRO A 327 -10.31 17.64 24.07
N LYS A 328 -10.46 16.58 24.84
CA LYS A 328 -9.50 15.47 24.81
C LYS A 328 -9.74 14.61 23.57
N VAL A 329 -8.69 13.94 23.12
CA VAL A 329 -8.72 13.07 21.96
C VAL A 329 -8.33 11.66 22.38
N GLU A 330 -9.21 10.70 22.14
CA GLU A 330 -8.91 9.28 22.27
C GLU A 330 -8.31 8.81 20.95
N ILE A 331 -7.13 8.19 21.02
CA ILE A 331 -6.36 7.77 19.87
C ILE A 331 -5.99 6.29 19.98
N LYS A 332 -5.71 5.67 18.84
CA LYS A 332 -5.03 4.38 18.75
C LYS A 332 -3.67 4.55 18.12
N ILE A 333 -2.62 4.14 18.84
CA ILE A 333 -1.24 4.30 18.41
C ILE A 333 -0.96 3.47 17.16
N LEU A 334 -0.31 4.06 16.16
CA LEU A 334 0.14 3.42 14.94
C LEU A 334 1.66 3.47 14.85
N ASN A 335 2.25 2.62 14.01
CA ASN A 335 3.69 2.64 13.79
C ASN A 335 4.06 3.74 12.77
N ALA A 336 4.72 4.80 13.24
CA ALA A 336 5.17 5.93 12.43
C ALA A 336 6.01 5.50 11.21
N ASP A 337 6.90 4.51 11.33
CA ASP A 337 7.76 4.04 10.23
C ASP A 337 6.97 3.49 9.03
N THR A 338 5.76 3.01 9.29
CA THR A 338 4.88 2.42 8.28
C THR A 338 3.81 3.38 7.76
N VAL A 339 3.53 4.47 8.49
CA VAL A 339 2.49 5.44 8.14
C VAL A 339 3.06 6.65 7.43
N PHE A 340 4.22 7.17 7.88
CA PHE A 340 4.95 8.26 7.21
C PHE A 340 5.59 7.81 5.89
#